data_AF-A0A438HIC0-F1
#
_entry.id   AF-A0A438HIC0-F1
#
_cell.length_a   1.000
_cell.length_b   1.000
_cell.length_c   1.000
_cell.angle_alpha   90.00
_cell.angle_beta   90.00
_cell.angle_gamma   90.00
#
_symmetry.space_group_name_H-M   'P 1'
#
loop_
_entity.id
_entity.type
_entity.pdbx_description
1 polymer ?
#
loop_
_entity_poly.entity_id
_entity_poly.type
_entity_poly.pdbx_seq_one_letter_code
_entity_poly.pdbx_strand_id
1 'polypeptide(L)'
;MFFPLIQVEEARTKVSETSTRMYNSVLEAHEKSKDLDKTYKDLTKDVQGLNKEKESIDKQRSEAIQKRTQLELDDKDLREKMSVNIKAKEDAAKQLEILQREIQDSTEELHKITPLYDEKVIEEKEISKGIMEREKQLSILYQKQGRATQFSSKAARDKWLQRKLMILNEFVLRIWFSHSLIGTLETVSSVVLSGLFYVFCGLLGAVGDNQQSESDIHEKKLQDEIHQLNAEVKERDIYIDSRKKEIELLQSLISQSRDGFNDYKAQRDKLQDERKSLWGKESELSAEIDKLKTEVVKAEKSLDHATPGDIRRGLNSVRRICREFEIHGVFGPIFELLDCDEKFFTAVEVTAGNSLFHVVVETDEVSTQIIRHLNALKGGRVTFIPLNRVKAPHVAYPQSSDVIPLLKKLKFSPNYTPAFAQVCLCFAPVFS
;
A
#
# COMPACT_ATOMS: atom_id res chain seq x y z
N MET A 1 -115.01 8.04 -102.25
CA MET A 1 -115.22 7.40 -100.94
C MET A 1 -113.92 6.82 -100.32
N PHE A 2 -112.72 7.32 -100.69
CA PHE A 2 -111.42 6.71 -100.28
C PHE A 2 -110.49 7.61 -99.44
N PHE A 3 -110.83 8.89 -99.25
CA PHE A 3 -110.00 9.86 -98.53
C PHE A 3 -109.88 9.65 -97.01
N PRO A 4 -110.94 9.20 -96.29
CA PRO A 4 -110.85 8.94 -94.85
C PRO A 4 -109.93 7.76 -94.49
N LEU A 5 -109.81 6.78 -95.39
CA LEU A 5 -109.01 5.57 -95.17
C LEU A 5 -107.49 5.86 -95.20
N ILE A 6 -107.05 6.78 -96.08
CA ILE A 6 -105.63 7.15 -96.21
C ILE A 6 -105.14 7.93 -94.98
N GLN A 7 -105.93 8.89 -94.48
CA GLN A 7 -105.59 9.63 -93.26
C GLN A 7 -105.55 8.72 -92.03
N VAL A 8 -106.42 7.72 -91.96
CA VAL A 8 -106.41 6.73 -90.88
C VAL A 8 -105.18 5.83 -90.98
N GLU A 9 -104.76 5.43 -92.18
CA GLU A 9 -103.56 4.60 -92.37
C GLU A 9 -102.25 5.39 -92.11
N GLU A 10 -102.21 6.67 -92.46
CA GLU A 10 -101.09 7.58 -92.15
C GLU A 10 -101.00 7.91 -90.65
N ALA A 11 -102.14 8.03 -89.96
CA ALA A 11 -102.18 8.14 -88.50
C ALA A 11 -101.73 6.83 -87.83
N ARG A 12 -102.13 5.66 -88.36
CA ARG A 12 -101.70 4.35 -87.86
C ARG A 12 -100.20 4.13 -88.03
N THR A 13 -99.62 4.51 -89.17
CA THR A 13 -98.16 4.42 -89.40
C THR A 13 -97.39 5.36 -88.47
N LYS A 14 -97.82 6.61 -88.27
CA LYS A 14 -97.21 7.52 -87.27
C LYS A 14 -97.30 7.01 -85.84
N VAL A 15 -98.44 6.44 -85.44
CA VAL A 15 -98.63 5.81 -84.12
C VAL A 15 -97.74 4.56 -84.00
N SER A 16 -97.59 3.77 -85.06
CA SER A 16 -96.70 2.61 -85.09
C SER A 16 -95.23 3.01 -85.00
N GLU A 17 -94.79 4.02 -85.75
CA GLU A 17 -93.43 4.56 -85.71
C GLU A 17 -93.09 5.14 -84.34
N THR A 18 -93.99 5.93 -83.74
CA THR A 18 -93.82 6.44 -82.39
C THR A 18 -93.81 5.32 -81.35
N SER A 19 -94.67 4.30 -81.49
CA SER A 19 -94.66 3.11 -80.63
C SER A 19 -93.35 2.34 -80.72
N THR A 20 -92.81 2.11 -81.93
CA THR A 20 -91.52 1.43 -82.13
C THR A 20 -90.36 2.27 -81.59
N ARG A 21 -90.40 3.59 -81.77
CA ARG A 21 -89.39 4.52 -81.22
C ARG A 21 -89.41 4.52 -79.69
N MET A 22 -90.60 4.55 -79.09
CA MET A 22 -90.76 4.44 -77.63
C MET A 22 -90.26 3.08 -77.13
N TYR A 23 -90.61 1.99 -77.82
CA TYR A 23 -90.13 0.64 -77.46
C TYR A 23 -88.59 0.55 -77.49
N ASN A 24 -87.96 1.05 -78.56
CA ASN A 24 -86.49 1.06 -78.67
C ASN A 24 -85.83 1.95 -77.60
N SER A 25 -86.42 3.10 -77.29
CA SER A 25 -85.92 3.98 -76.22
C SER A 25 -86.05 3.32 -74.83
N VAL A 26 -87.13 2.58 -74.59
CA VAL A 26 -87.32 1.81 -73.35
C VAL A 26 -86.31 0.66 -73.27
N LEU A 27 -86.05 -0.02 -74.39
CA LEU A 27 -85.06 -1.09 -74.47
C LEU A 27 -83.64 -0.56 -74.16
N GLU A 28 -83.24 0.55 -74.78
CA GLU A 28 -81.93 1.18 -74.56
C GLU A 28 -81.78 1.67 -73.11
N ALA A 29 -82.82 2.28 -72.54
CA ALA A 29 -82.82 2.68 -71.13
C ALA A 29 -82.71 1.46 -70.19
N HIS A 30 -83.37 0.35 -70.53
CA HIS A 30 -83.30 -0.89 -69.75
C HIS A 30 -81.90 -1.53 -69.84
N GLU A 31 -81.27 -1.56 -71.01
CA GLU A 31 -79.88 -2.03 -71.16
C GLU A 31 -78.90 -1.16 -70.36
N LYS A 32 -79.01 0.18 -70.44
CA LYS A 32 -78.21 1.10 -69.62
C LYS A 32 -78.43 0.89 -68.12
N SER A 33 -79.68 0.71 -67.69
CA SER A 33 -79.99 0.41 -66.28
C SER A 33 -79.37 -0.91 -65.82
N LYS A 34 -79.34 -1.92 -66.69
CA LYS A 34 -78.73 -3.22 -66.39
C LYS A 34 -77.21 -3.11 -66.27
N ASP A 35 -76.56 -2.33 -67.13
CA ASP A 35 -75.11 -2.13 -67.05
C ASP A 35 -74.73 -1.26 -65.84
N LEU A 36 -75.50 -0.22 -65.52
CA LEU A 36 -75.35 0.53 -64.28
C LEU A 36 -75.50 -0.36 -63.04
N ASP A 37 -76.48 -1.27 -63.01
CA ASP A 37 -76.68 -2.21 -61.90
C ASP A 37 -75.50 -3.19 -61.74
N LYS A 38 -74.88 -3.64 -62.84
CA LYS A 38 -73.63 -4.42 -62.78
C LYS A 38 -72.50 -3.61 -62.17
N THR A 39 -72.24 -2.40 -62.69
CA THR A 39 -71.17 -1.55 -62.19
C THR A 39 -71.37 -1.17 -60.72
N TYR A 40 -72.61 -0.93 -60.29
CA TYR A 40 -72.95 -0.69 -58.89
C TYR A 40 -72.61 -1.90 -58.01
N LYS A 41 -72.94 -3.12 -58.45
CA LYS A 41 -72.60 -4.35 -57.72
C LYS A 41 -71.09 -4.59 -57.64
N ASP A 42 -70.36 -4.33 -58.71
CA ASP A 42 -68.90 -4.47 -58.73
C ASP A 42 -68.24 -3.44 -57.80
N LEU A 43 -68.61 -2.16 -57.91
CA LEU A 43 -68.14 -1.11 -56.99
C LEU A 43 -68.50 -1.42 -55.53
N THR A 44 -69.68 -2.00 -55.26
CA THR A 44 -70.07 -2.40 -53.90
C THR A 44 -69.16 -3.49 -53.35
N LYS A 45 -68.78 -4.48 -54.17
CA LYS A 45 -67.83 -5.53 -53.78
C LYS A 45 -66.44 -4.95 -53.53
N ASP A 46 -65.97 -4.04 -54.38
CA ASP A 46 -64.68 -3.39 -54.23
C ASP A 46 -64.61 -2.58 -52.93
N VAL A 47 -65.65 -1.80 -52.62
CA VAL A 47 -65.75 -1.07 -51.34
C VAL A 47 -65.73 -2.01 -50.15
N GLN A 48 -66.41 -3.16 -50.21
CA GLN A 48 -66.38 -4.16 -49.15
C GLN A 48 -64.98 -4.79 -48.99
N GLY A 49 -64.27 -5.04 -50.09
CA GLY A 49 -62.89 -5.54 -50.08
C GLY A 49 -61.94 -4.53 -49.45
N LEU A 50 -61.97 -3.28 -49.93
CA LEU A 50 -61.14 -2.19 -49.42
C LEU A 50 -61.40 -1.88 -47.95
N ASN A 51 -62.65 -1.98 -47.47
CA ASN A 51 -62.95 -1.80 -46.05
C ASN A 51 -62.31 -2.88 -45.18
N LYS A 52 -62.33 -4.15 -45.61
CA LYS A 52 -61.66 -5.24 -44.88
C LYS A 52 -60.15 -5.08 -44.86
N GLU A 53 -59.56 -4.66 -45.97
CA GLU A 53 -58.12 -4.37 -46.03
C GLU A 53 -57.75 -3.21 -45.12
N LYS A 54 -58.54 -2.12 -45.12
CA LYS A 54 -58.37 -0.99 -44.21
C LYS A 54 -58.43 -1.42 -42.74
N GLU A 55 -59.42 -2.23 -42.35
CA GLU A 55 -59.54 -2.76 -40.98
C GLU A 55 -58.31 -3.59 -40.57
N SER A 56 -57.78 -4.41 -41.49
CA SER A 56 -56.56 -5.18 -41.25
C SER A 56 -55.34 -4.29 -41.04
N ILE A 57 -55.17 -3.26 -41.87
CA ILE A 57 -54.08 -2.29 -41.76
C ILE A 57 -54.19 -1.47 -40.49
N ASP A 58 -55.39 -1.01 -40.11
CA ASP A 58 -55.62 -0.25 -38.89
C ASP A 58 -55.28 -1.08 -37.64
N LYS A 59 -55.58 -2.39 -37.66
CA LYS A 59 -55.16 -3.31 -36.59
C LYS A 59 -53.63 -3.40 -36.50
N GLN A 60 -52.94 -3.65 -37.62
CA GLN A 60 -51.47 -3.71 -37.67
C GLN A 60 -50.83 -2.39 -37.20
N ARG A 61 -51.39 -1.25 -37.61
CA ARG A 61 -50.95 0.07 -37.18
C ARG A 61 -51.09 0.24 -35.67
N SER A 62 -52.21 -0.18 -35.08
CA SER A 62 -52.41 -0.09 -33.63
C SER A 62 -51.39 -0.94 -32.85
N GLU A 63 -51.10 -2.16 -33.31
CA GLU A 63 -50.11 -3.06 -32.70
C GLU A 63 -48.69 -2.48 -32.83
N ALA A 64 -48.37 -1.87 -33.97
CA ALA A 64 -47.10 -1.20 -34.19
C ALA A 64 -46.93 0.02 -33.27
N ILE A 65 -47.98 0.82 -33.07
CA ILE A 65 -47.98 1.95 -32.14
C ILE A 65 -47.73 1.47 -30.71
N GLN A 66 -48.42 0.42 -30.26
CA GLN A 66 -48.22 -0.14 -28.91
C GLN A 66 -46.78 -0.62 -28.70
N LYS A 67 -46.21 -1.35 -29.68
CA LYS A 67 -44.81 -1.80 -29.62
C LYS A 67 -43.84 -0.62 -29.59
N ARG A 68 -44.09 0.44 -30.38
CA ARG A 68 -43.26 1.64 -30.40
C ARG A 68 -43.27 2.34 -29.04
N THR A 69 -44.44 2.55 -28.45
CA THR A 69 -44.56 3.16 -27.12
C THR A 69 -43.84 2.34 -26.05
N GLN A 70 -43.96 1.00 -26.11
CA GLN A 70 -43.23 0.13 -25.17
C GLN A 70 -41.72 0.31 -25.29
N LEU A 71 -41.18 0.30 -26.51
CA LEU A 71 -39.75 0.50 -26.76
C LEU A 71 -39.27 1.90 -26.35
N GLU A 72 -40.10 2.94 -26.54
CA GLU A 72 -39.79 4.31 -26.10
C GLU A 72 -39.69 4.42 -24.57
N LEU A 73 -40.56 3.72 -23.83
CA LEU A 73 -40.48 3.65 -22.36
C LEU A 73 -39.23 2.90 -21.90
N ASP A 74 -38.94 1.75 -22.51
CA ASP A 74 -37.76 0.94 -22.17
C ASP A 74 -36.45 1.70 -22.47
N ASP A 75 -36.36 2.43 -23.60
CA ASP A 75 -35.21 3.28 -23.93
C ASP A 75 -35.02 4.40 -22.89
N LYS A 76 -36.11 5.03 -22.44
CA LYS A 76 -36.03 6.07 -21.41
C LYS A 76 -35.53 5.51 -20.07
N ASP A 77 -36.07 4.37 -19.64
CA ASP A 77 -35.64 3.70 -18.41
C ASP A 77 -34.16 3.29 -18.48
N LEU A 78 -33.70 2.81 -19.63
CA LEU A 78 -32.29 2.46 -19.84
C LEU A 78 -31.40 3.70 -19.82
N ARG A 79 -31.80 4.81 -20.45
CA ARG A 79 -31.07 6.09 -20.41
C ARG A 79 -30.93 6.63 -18.99
N GLU A 80 -32.01 6.59 -18.21
CA GLU A 80 -31.97 7.03 -16.81
C GLU A 80 -31.00 6.16 -16.00
N LYS A 81 -31.07 4.82 -16.13
CA LYS A 81 -30.11 3.90 -15.49
C LYS A 81 -28.67 4.16 -15.92
N MET A 82 -28.41 4.36 -17.21
CA MET A 82 -27.08 4.70 -17.71
C MET A 82 -26.58 6.02 -17.11
N SER A 83 -27.42 7.05 -17.03
CA SER A 83 -27.05 8.35 -16.46
C SER A 83 -26.67 8.25 -14.97
N VAL A 84 -27.38 7.41 -14.22
CA VAL A 84 -27.07 7.15 -12.80
C VAL A 84 -25.76 6.39 -12.67
N ASN A 85 -25.53 5.38 -13.49
CA ASN A 85 -24.29 4.61 -13.48
C ASN A 85 -23.07 5.44 -13.91
N ILE A 86 -23.22 6.33 -14.89
CA ILE A 86 -22.15 7.25 -15.31
C ILE A 86 -21.75 8.17 -14.15
N LYS A 87 -22.73 8.79 -13.47
CA LYS A 87 -22.46 9.64 -12.29
C LYS A 87 -21.78 8.86 -11.17
N ALA A 88 -22.27 7.66 -10.87
CA ALA A 88 -21.65 6.80 -9.85
C ALA A 88 -20.21 6.42 -10.21
N LYS A 89 -19.91 6.17 -11.50
CA LYS A 89 -18.56 5.89 -11.99
C LYS A 89 -17.65 7.12 -11.87
N GLU A 90 -18.13 8.30 -12.25
CA GLU A 90 -17.39 9.55 -12.12
C GLU A 90 -17.06 9.88 -10.66
N ASP A 91 -18.02 9.72 -9.76
CA ASP A 91 -17.81 9.96 -8.34
C ASP A 91 -16.81 8.96 -7.74
N ALA A 92 -16.89 7.68 -8.13
CA ALA A 92 -15.91 6.67 -7.74
C ALA A 92 -14.50 6.98 -8.28
N ALA A 93 -14.39 7.45 -9.53
CA ALA A 93 -13.12 7.88 -10.11
C ALA A 93 -12.50 9.07 -9.36
N LYS A 94 -13.30 10.08 -9.00
CA LYS A 94 -12.83 11.21 -8.18
C LYS A 94 -12.36 10.77 -6.80
N GLN A 95 -13.10 9.87 -6.14
CA GLN A 95 -12.67 9.31 -4.86
C GLN A 95 -11.36 8.55 -5.00
N LEU A 96 -11.20 7.74 -6.04
CA LEU A 96 -9.96 7.00 -6.29
C LEU A 96 -8.77 7.95 -6.49
N GLU A 97 -8.96 9.06 -7.21
CA GLU A 97 -7.92 10.08 -7.40
C GLU A 97 -7.53 10.77 -6.08
N ILE A 98 -8.50 11.09 -5.22
CA ILE A 98 -8.24 11.67 -3.90
C ILE A 98 -7.43 10.70 -3.04
N LEU A 99 -7.85 9.43 -2.97
CA LEU A 99 -7.16 8.40 -2.19
C LEU A 99 -5.74 8.15 -2.70
N GLN A 100 -5.53 8.15 -4.01
CA GLN A 100 -4.18 8.04 -4.59
C GLN A 100 -3.29 9.21 -4.17
N ARG A 101 -3.83 10.41 -4.11
CA ARG A 101 -3.10 11.60 -3.66
C ARG A 101 -2.75 11.51 -2.17
N GLU A 102 -3.69 11.09 -1.33
CA GLU A 102 -3.44 10.89 0.12
C GLU A 102 -2.40 9.79 0.39
N ILE A 103 -2.43 8.69 -0.38
CA ILE A 103 -1.39 7.65 -0.31
C ILE A 103 -0.04 8.23 -0.71
N GLN A 104 0.02 9.01 -1.79
CA GLN A 104 1.26 9.64 -2.25
C GLN A 104 1.82 10.56 -1.15
N ASP A 105 1.01 11.47 -0.60
CA ASP A 105 1.41 12.39 0.46
C ASP A 105 1.92 11.64 1.69
N SER A 106 1.22 10.58 2.11
CA SER A 106 1.62 9.74 3.26
C SER A 106 2.93 9.00 3.00
N THR A 107 3.14 8.48 1.78
CA THR A 107 4.41 7.81 1.42
C THR A 107 5.58 8.78 1.36
N GLU A 108 5.36 10.02 0.94
CA GLU A 108 6.38 11.08 0.97
C GLU A 108 6.75 11.49 2.39
N GLU A 109 5.77 11.60 3.29
CA GLU A 109 6.04 11.84 4.71
C GLU A 109 6.83 10.69 5.34
N LEU A 110 6.46 9.45 5.04
CA LEU A 110 7.20 8.27 5.52
C LEU A 110 8.66 8.31 5.02
N HIS A 111 8.87 8.61 3.74
CA HIS A 111 10.21 8.71 3.15
C HIS A 111 11.06 9.82 3.79
N LYS A 112 10.44 10.89 4.32
CA LYS A 112 11.15 11.94 5.10
C LYS A 112 11.53 11.46 6.50
N ILE A 113 10.69 10.63 7.13
CA ILE A 113 10.90 10.18 8.52
C ILE A 113 11.86 8.98 8.60
N THR A 114 11.83 8.06 7.62
CA THR A 114 12.72 6.87 7.59
C THR A 114 14.20 7.18 7.86
N PRO A 115 14.85 8.13 7.17
CA PRO A 115 16.27 8.42 7.42
C PRO A 115 16.54 8.99 8.82
N LEU A 116 15.62 9.78 9.37
CA LEU A 116 15.75 10.33 10.73
C LEU A 116 15.65 9.23 11.78
N TYR A 117 14.75 8.26 11.58
CA TYR A 117 14.65 7.09 12.44
C TYR A 117 15.93 6.24 12.39
N ASP A 118 16.43 5.95 11.20
CA ASP A 118 17.65 5.15 11.01
C ASP A 118 18.88 5.82 11.66
N GLU A 119 19.00 7.15 11.54
CA GLU A 119 20.03 7.93 12.23
C GLU A 119 19.95 7.78 13.75
N LYS A 120 18.74 7.89 14.32
CA LYS A 120 18.53 7.73 15.76
C LYS A 120 18.80 6.32 16.25
N VAL A 121 18.50 5.30 15.45
CA VAL A 121 18.86 3.90 15.75
C VAL A 121 20.38 3.71 15.77
N ILE A 122 21.11 4.39 14.88
CA ILE A 122 22.59 4.36 14.88
C ILE A 122 23.12 5.03 16.16
N GLU A 123 22.60 6.21 16.52
CA GLU A 123 22.96 6.90 17.76
C GLU A 123 22.72 6.03 19.00
N GLU A 124 21.55 5.38 19.12
CA GLU A 124 21.21 4.49 20.23
C GLU A 124 22.20 3.32 20.36
N LYS A 125 22.60 2.73 19.23
CA LYS A 125 23.59 1.64 19.20
C LYS A 125 24.96 2.10 19.69
N GLU A 126 25.40 3.28 19.30
CA GLU A 126 26.69 3.83 19.75
C GLU A 126 26.68 4.18 21.24
N ILE A 127 25.60 4.76 21.75
CA ILE A 127 25.43 5.02 23.19
C ILE A 127 25.44 3.69 23.97
N SER A 128 24.74 2.66 23.48
CA SER A 128 24.69 1.35 24.12
C SER A 128 26.07 0.68 24.20
N LYS A 129 26.88 0.78 23.13
CA LYS A 129 28.28 0.34 23.17
C LYS A 129 29.07 1.10 24.22
N GLY A 130 28.88 2.42 24.30
CA GLY A 130 29.54 3.27 25.30
C GLY A 130 29.16 2.94 26.75
N ILE A 131 27.93 2.49 27.00
CA ILE A 131 27.49 2.00 28.32
C ILE A 131 28.19 0.69 28.66
N MET A 132 28.20 -0.29 27.74
CA MET A 132 28.87 -1.58 27.97
C MET A 132 30.37 -1.41 28.29
N GLU A 133 31.06 -0.51 27.59
CA GLU A 133 32.50 -0.26 27.83
C GLU A 133 32.72 0.33 29.23
N ARG A 134 31.85 1.24 29.68
CA ARG A 134 31.92 1.84 31.03
C ARG A 134 31.57 0.82 32.12
N GLU A 135 30.57 -0.03 31.91
CA GLU A 135 30.24 -1.12 32.86
C GLU A 135 31.41 -2.09 33.02
N LYS A 136 32.08 -2.44 31.90
CA LYS A 136 33.29 -3.25 31.93
C LYS A 136 34.41 -2.58 32.71
N GLN A 137 34.66 -1.28 32.49
CA GLN A 137 35.63 -0.51 33.26
C GLN A 137 35.27 -0.45 34.76
N LEU A 138 34.00 -0.24 35.08
CA LEU A 138 33.49 -0.21 36.45
C LEU A 138 33.70 -1.56 37.16
N SER A 139 33.41 -2.66 36.49
CA SER A 139 33.68 -4.02 36.98
C SER A 139 35.17 -4.23 37.28
N ILE A 140 36.05 -3.80 36.38
CA ILE A 140 37.51 -3.85 36.58
C ILE A 140 37.92 -3.00 37.79
N LEU A 141 37.35 -1.82 37.97
CA LEU A 141 37.64 -0.93 39.10
C LEU A 141 37.17 -1.53 40.43
N TYR A 142 35.97 -2.12 40.51
CA TYR A 142 35.50 -2.82 41.71
C TYR A 142 36.39 -4.02 42.05
N GLN A 143 36.82 -4.79 41.05
CA GLN A 143 37.79 -5.87 41.26
C GLN A 143 39.15 -5.36 41.78
N LYS A 144 39.58 -4.15 41.39
CA LYS A 144 40.80 -3.51 41.89
C LYS A 144 40.60 -2.92 43.30
N GLN A 145 39.45 -2.32 43.58
CA GLN A 145 39.08 -1.79 44.89
C GLN A 145 39.03 -2.90 45.95
N GLY A 146 38.42 -4.05 45.63
CA GLY A 146 38.40 -5.22 46.51
C GLY A 146 39.81 -5.77 46.84
N ARG A 147 40.79 -5.58 45.95
CA ARG A 147 42.21 -5.91 46.20
C ARG A 147 42.92 -4.84 47.04
N ALA A 148 42.49 -3.58 46.98
CA ALA A 148 43.03 -2.49 47.78
C ALA A 148 42.52 -2.52 49.23
N THR A 149 41.29 -2.99 49.47
CA THR A 149 40.70 -3.17 50.81
C THR A 149 41.11 -4.48 51.51
N GLN A 150 41.86 -5.37 50.84
CA GLN A 150 42.37 -6.60 51.45
C GLN A 150 43.44 -6.36 52.54
N PHE A 151 44.00 -5.15 52.64
CA PHE A 151 45.03 -4.82 53.61
C PHE A 151 44.65 -3.55 54.38
N SER A 152 44.39 -3.71 55.68
CA SER A 152 43.97 -2.62 56.58
C SER A 152 45.07 -1.62 56.93
N SER A 153 46.34 -1.91 56.59
CA SER A 153 47.47 -0.99 56.79
C SER A 153 48.63 -1.29 55.81
N LYS A 154 49.56 -0.34 55.63
CA LYS A 154 50.78 -0.54 54.82
C LYS A 154 51.62 -1.73 55.34
N ALA A 155 51.72 -1.89 56.66
CA ALA A 155 52.41 -3.02 57.28
C ALA A 155 51.74 -4.38 56.99
N ALA A 156 50.40 -4.44 56.95
CA ALA A 156 49.68 -5.68 56.61
C ALA A 156 49.89 -6.08 55.14
N ARG A 157 49.97 -5.09 54.24
CA ARG A 157 50.31 -5.27 52.82
C ARG A 157 51.74 -5.78 52.66
N ASP A 158 52.69 -5.13 53.32
CA ASP A 158 54.12 -5.47 53.23
C ASP A 158 54.40 -6.87 53.83
N LYS A 159 53.70 -7.25 54.91
CA LYS A 159 53.80 -8.59 55.51
C LYS A 159 53.22 -9.67 54.59
N TRP A 160 52.14 -9.38 53.85
CA TRP A 160 51.60 -10.31 52.86
C TRP A 160 52.51 -10.44 51.62
N LEU A 161 53.06 -9.33 51.13
CA LEU A 161 54.06 -9.33 50.05
C LEU A 161 55.34 -10.07 50.46
N GLN A 162 55.82 -9.88 51.70
CA GLN A 162 56.95 -10.64 52.26
C GLN A 162 56.65 -12.13 52.35
N ARG A 163 55.41 -12.52 52.69
CA ARG A 163 55.00 -13.93 52.71
C ARG A 163 54.96 -14.54 51.32
N LYS A 164 54.50 -13.77 50.33
CA LYS A 164 54.51 -14.19 48.91
C LYS A 164 55.93 -14.28 48.34
N LEU A 165 56.80 -13.32 48.69
CA LEU A 165 58.22 -13.36 48.38
C LEU A 165 58.91 -14.54 49.08
N MET A 166 58.55 -14.86 50.33
CA MET A 166 59.04 -16.06 51.02
C MET A 166 58.63 -17.33 50.29
N ILE A 167 57.38 -17.45 49.84
CA ILE A 167 56.90 -18.63 49.09
C ILE A 167 57.59 -18.73 47.72
N LEU A 168 57.81 -17.60 47.04
CA LEU A 168 58.58 -17.58 45.79
C LEU A 168 60.04 -17.94 46.02
N ASN A 169 60.65 -17.42 47.10
CA ASN A 169 62.02 -17.69 47.48
C ASN A 169 62.18 -19.13 47.96
N GLU A 170 61.17 -19.73 48.59
CA GLU A 170 61.08 -21.15 48.93
C GLU A 170 60.98 -22.02 47.66
N PHE A 171 60.25 -21.56 46.65
CA PHE A 171 60.22 -22.20 45.33
C PHE A 171 61.58 -22.14 44.64
N VAL A 172 62.25 -20.99 44.68
CA VAL A 172 63.61 -20.80 44.14
C VAL A 172 64.63 -21.61 44.95
N LEU A 173 64.51 -21.67 46.28
CA LEU A 173 65.32 -22.49 47.17
C LEU A 173 65.07 -23.99 46.94
N ARG A 174 63.86 -24.44 46.61
CA ARG A 174 63.59 -25.84 46.22
C ARG A 174 64.23 -26.21 44.88
N ILE A 175 64.29 -25.25 43.95
CA ILE A 175 65.01 -25.40 42.68
C ILE A 175 66.53 -25.43 42.94
N TRP A 176 67.03 -24.61 43.86
CA TRP A 176 68.45 -24.56 44.24
C TRP A 176 68.89 -25.79 45.07
N PHE A 177 68.04 -26.29 45.99
CA PHE A 177 68.28 -27.49 46.80
C PHE A 177 68.18 -28.80 46.02
N SER A 178 67.53 -28.82 44.85
CA SER A 178 67.62 -29.98 43.95
C SER A 178 68.99 -30.12 43.28
N HIS A 179 69.89 -29.14 43.40
CA HIS A 179 71.20 -29.13 42.75
C HIS A 179 72.42 -29.15 43.69
N SER A 180 72.27 -29.28 45.01
CA SER A 180 73.45 -29.34 45.89
C SER A 180 73.19 -30.21 47.13
N LEU A 181 73.65 -31.46 47.05
CA LEU A 181 73.80 -32.38 48.18
C LEU A 181 75.31 -32.62 48.32
N ILE A 182 75.98 -32.03 49.33
CA ILE A 182 77.32 -32.40 49.86
C ILE A 182 77.60 -31.65 51.19
N GLY A 183 78.03 -32.41 52.22
CA GLY A 183 78.91 -31.97 53.33
C GLY A 183 78.22 -31.53 54.65
N THR A 184 77.90 -32.40 55.62
CA THR A 184 78.72 -33.03 56.70
C THR A 184 79.04 -32.17 57.95
N LEU A 185 78.56 -32.68 59.12
CA LEU A 185 79.15 -32.75 60.48
C LEU A 185 79.51 -31.41 61.21
N GLU A 186 79.48 -31.19 62.54
CA GLU A 186 79.42 -31.97 63.79
C GLU A 186 79.24 -30.94 64.96
N THR A 187 78.30 -31.10 65.91
CA THR A 187 78.42 -31.55 67.35
C THR A 187 78.81 -30.55 68.45
N VAL A 188 78.42 -30.93 69.68
CA VAL A 188 78.73 -30.44 71.06
C VAL A 188 77.69 -29.47 71.67
N SER A 189 76.68 -29.95 72.42
CA SER A 189 76.66 -30.39 73.85
C SER A 189 76.76 -29.21 74.85
N SER A 190 75.64 -28.78 75.45
CA SER A 190 75.14 -29.15 76.79
C SER A 190 75.94 -28.60 77.98
N VAL A 191 75.23 -27.77 78.78
CA VAL A 191 75.29 -27.63 80.25
C VAL A 191 76.63 -27.17 80.83
N VAL A 192 76.63 -26.00 81.47
CA VAL A 192 77.26 -25.73 82.78
C VAL A 192 77.01 -24.26 83.16
N LEU A 193 76.59 -24.07 84.41
CA LEU A 193 76.50 -22.83 85.20
C LEU A 193 75.22 -22.00 85.13
N SER A 194 74.14 -22.65 85.59
CA SER A 194 73.39 -22.10 86.71
C SER A 194 74.27 -21.99 87.96
N GLY A 195 74.08 -20.91 88.73
CA GLY A 195 74.33 -20.90 90.16
C GLY A 195 75.68 -20.36 90.60
N LEU A 196 75.68 -19.14 91.13
CA LEU A 196 76.00 -18.92 92.54
C LEU A 196 75.73 -17.47 92.97
N PHE A 197 75.13 -17.39 94.15
CA PHE A 197 75.30 -16.32 95.14
C PHE A 197 74.35 -15.10 95.09
N TYR A 198 73.09 -15.44 95.35
CA TYR A 198 72.28 -14.77 96.37
C TYR A 198 73.11 -14.39 97.63
N VAL A 199 72.70 -13.32 98.32
CA VAL A 199 73.07 -12.98 99.74
C VAL A 199 74.44 -12.28 99.85
N PHE A 200 74.62 -11.08 100.42
CA PHE A 200 73.87 -10.36 101.43
C PHE A 200 74.45 -8.94 101.58
N CYS A 201 73.53 -7.99 101.76
CA CYS A 201 73.56 -6.84 102.66
C CYS A 201 74.88 -6.07 102.94
N GLY A 202 74.81 -4.76 102.67
CA GLY A 202 75.11 -3.76 103.70
C GLY A 202 76.08 -2.64 103.28
N LEU A 203 75.57 -1.49 102.87
CA LEU A 203 75.37 -0.32 103.76
C LEU A 203 75.22 0.99 102.95
N LEU A 204 74.00 1.53 103.00
CA LEU A 204 73.65 2.88 103.45
C LEU A 204 74.61 4.05 103.12
N GLY A 205 74.10 4.98 102.31
CA GLY A 205 74.52 6.38 102.31
C GLY A 205 73.73 7.23 101.32
N ALA A 206 72.94 8.18 101.85
CA ALA A 206 72.25 9.28 101.16
C ALA A 206 70.89 9.00 100.48
N VAL A 207 69.87 8.76 101.32
CA VAL A 207 68.50 9.23 101.04
C VAL A 207 68.45 10.71 101.44
N GLY A 208 68.24 11.61 100.48
CA GLY A 208 68.17 13.05 100.77
C GLY A 208 67.79 13.94 99.58
N ASP A 209 68.26 13.64 98.36
CA ASP A 209 68.02 14.50 97.16
C ASP A 209 67.32 13.77 95.99
N ASN A 210 66.78 12.56 96.20
CA ASN A 210 66.34 11.69 95.11
C ASN A 210 64.84 11.72 94.77
N GLN A 211 64.03 12.53 95.46
CA GLN A 211 62.60 12.68 95.13
C GLN A 211 62.31 13.87 94.19
N GLN A 212 63.11 14.95 94.25
CA GLN A 212 62.94 16.09 93.36
C GLN A 212 63.45 15.78 91.94
N SER A 213 64.58 15.07 91.83
CA SER A 213 65.18 14.70 90.54
C SER A 213 64.36 13.64 89.78
N GLU A 214 63.81 12.63 90.45
CA GLU A 214 62.93 11.64 89.81
C GLU A 214 61.61 12.24 89.34
N SER A 215 61.03 13.18 90.11
CA SER A 215 59.82 13.93 89.73
C SER A 215 60.07 14.81 88.50
N ASP A 216 61.17 15.56 88.47
CA ASP A 216 61.53 16.44 87.35
C ASP A 216 61.88 15.65 86.07
N ILE A 217 62.49 14.46 86.22
CA ILE A 217 62.75 13.54 85.10
C ILE A 217 61.43 12.96 84.57
N HIS A 218 60.48 12.62 85.45
CA HIS A 218 59.18 12.10 85.05
C HIS A 218 58.34 13.18 84.35
N GLU A 219 58.38 14.40 84.86
CA GLU A 219 57.71 15.56 84.26
C GLU A 219 58.30 15.90 82.88
N LYS A 220 59.62 15.84 82.72
CA LYS A 220 60.25 15.96 81.39
C LYS A 220 59.84 14.86 80.41
N LYS A 221 59.81 13.60 80.86
CA LYS A 221 59.36 12.47 80.02
C LYS A 221 57.90 12.64 79.58
N LEU A 222 57.03 13.09 80.50
CA LEU A 222 55.65 13.40 80.18
C LEU A 222 55.53 14.59 79.22
N GLN A 223 56.35 15.63 79.37
CA GLN A 223 56.39 16.76 78.43
C GLN A 223 56.86 16.34 77.04
N ASP A 224 57.88 15.48 76.95
CA ASP A 224 58.37 14.94 75.67
C ASP A 224 57.32 14.04 75.01
N GLU A 225 56.61 13.22 75.79
CA GLU A 225 55.53 12.36 75.31
C GLU A 225 54.32 13.19 74.83
N ILE A 226 53.95 14.25 75.56
CA ILE A 226 52.94 15.23 75.13
C ILE A 226 53.39 15.93 73.84
N HIS A 227 54.66 16.28 73.72
CA HIS A 227 55.18 16.93 72.51
C HIS A 227 55.16 15.97 71.30
N GLN A 228 55.49 14.69 71.48
CA GLN A 228 55.38 13.67 70.45
C GLN A 228 53.93 13.44 70.04
N LEU A 229 53.02 13.27 71.02
CA LEU A 229 51.59 13.08 70.75
C LEU A 229 50.98 14.29 70.03
N ASN A 230 51.37 15.52 70.39
CA ASN A 230 50.92 16.73 69.69
C ASN A 230 51.44 16.82 68.25
N ALA A 231 52.66 16.33 67.99
CA ALA A 231 53.19 16.24 66.63
C ALA A 231 52.42 15.21 65.80
N GLU A 232 52.11 14.04 66.36
CA GLU A 232 51.28 13.01 65.70
C GLU A 232 49.85 13.49 65.43
N VAL A 233 49.25 14.22 66.37
CA VAL A 233 47.90 14.80 66.20
C VAL A 233 47.91 15.80 65.05
N LYS A 234 48.91 16.70 64.96
CA LYS A 234 49.05 17.63 63.83
C LYS A 234 49.19 16.90 62.49
N GLU A 235 50.00 15.84 62.44
CA GLU A 235 50.18 15.06 61.21
C GLU A 235 48.86 14.37 60.80
N ARG A 236 48.12 13.81 61.77
CA ARG A 236 46.80 13.22 61.56
C ARG A 236 45.77 14.27 61.11
N ASP A 237 45.79 15.48 61.66
CA ASP A 237 44.89 16.56 61.26
C ASP A 237 45.12 16.98 59.80
N ILE A 238 46.38 17.12 59.38
CA ILE A 238 46.73 17.40 57.97
C ILE A 238 46.22 16.27 57.06
N TYR A 239 46.36 15.01 57.50
CA TYR A 239 45.86 13.87 56.73
C TYR A 239 44.33 13.86 56.65
N ILE A 240 43.62 14.14 57.74
CA ILE A 240 42.16 14.25 57.78
C ILE A 240 41.68 15.36 56.84
N ASP A 241 42.32 16.53 56.85
CA ASP A 241 41.97 17.64 55.96
C ASP A 241 42.19 17.31 54.49
N SER A 242 43.28 16.58 54.17
CA SER A 242 43.51 16.09 52.81
C SER A 242 42.40 15.12 52.34
N ARG A 243 41.95 14.22 53.22
CA ARG A 243 40.87 13.27 52.94
C ARG A 243 39.51 13.93 52.84
N LYS A 244 39.24 14.96 53.66
CA LYS A 244 38.00 15.76 53.57
C LYS A 244 37.88 16.44 52.21
N LYS A 245 38.95 17.07 51.72
CA LYS A 245 38.99 17.68 50.37
C LYS A 245 38.75 16.65 49.27
N GLU A 246 39.31 15.46 49.42
CA GLU A 246 39.12 14.35 48.47
C GLU A 246 37.67 13.86 48.47
N ILE A 247 37.02 13.78 49.63
CA ILE A 247 35.60 13.44 49.77
C ILE A 247 34.71 14.49 49.13
N GLU A 248 34.97 15.79 49.34
CA GLU A 248 34.21 16.87 48.71
C GLU A 248 34.33 16.84 47.18
N LEU A 249 35.53 16.61 46.65
CA LEU A 249 35.75 16.43 45.21
C LEU A 249 34.94 15.26 44.66
N LEU A 250 35.01 14.09 45.31
CA LEU A 250 34.25 12.90 44.92
C LEU A 250 32.74 13.12 45.01
N GLN A 251 32.26 13.83 46.03
CA GLN A 251 30.84 14.18 46.18
C GLN A 251 30.36 15.08 45.04
N SER A 252 31.15 16.08 44.64
CA SER A 252 30.81 16.95 43.50
C SER A 252 30.79 16.17 42.18
N LEU A 253 31.72 15.22 42.01
CA LEU A 253 31.79 14.40 40.81
C LEU A 253 30.59 13.44 40.72
N ILE A 254 30.17 12.87 41.86
CA ILE A 254 28.99 12.03 41.96
C ILE A 254 27.72 12.84 41.68
N SER A 255 27.61 14.08 42.18
CA SER A 255 26.45 14.93 41.90
C SER A 255 26.37 15.27 40.42
N GLN A 256 27.47 15.73 39.79
CA GLN A 256 27.52 16.00 38.35
C GLN A 256 27.16 14.77 37.52
N SER A 257 27.69 13.60 37.87
CA SER A 257 27.37 12.37 37.16
C SER A 257 25.91 11.95 37.33
N ARG A 258 25.30 12.23 38.48
CA ARG A 258 23.90 11.92 38.78
C ARG A 258 22.95 12.86 38.04
N ASP A 259 23.30 14.14 37.97
CA ASP A 259 22.54 15.14 37.21
C ASP A 259 22.58 14.83 35.72
N GLY A 260 23.78 14.54 35.18
CA GLY A 260 23.92 14.09 33.79
C GLY A 260 23.12 12.82 33.49
N PHE A 261 23.13 11.83 34.38
CA PHE A 261 22.30 10.62 34.24
C PHE A 261 20.80 10.94 34.22
N ASN A 262 20.33 11.83 35.09
CA ASN A 262 18.94 12.25 35.12
C ASN A 262 18.53 12.99 33.84
N ASP A 263 19.41 13.84 33.31
CA ASP A 263 19.18 14.55 32.04
C ASP A 263 19.09 13.57 30.86
N TYR A 264 20.01 12.62 30.75
CA TYR A 264 19.96 11.58 29.72
C TYR A 264 18.73 10.69 29.86
N LYS A 265 18.34 10.35 31.10
CA LYS A 265 17.11 9.59 31.36
C LYS A 265 15.87 10.36 30.92
N ALA A 266 15.79 11.65 31.22
CA ALA A 266 14.68 12.50 30.79
C ALA A 266 14.61 12.65 29.27
N GLN A 267 15.76 12.77 28.58
CA GLN A 267 15.81 12.78 27.11
C GLN A 267 15.33 11.45 26.52
N ARG A 268 15.78 10.32 27.07
CA ARG A 268 15.32 8.99 26.66
C ARG A 268 13.81 8.85 26.83
N ASP A 269 13.29 9.25 27.98
CA ASP A 269 11.85 9.12 28.27
C ASP A 269 11.01 9.96 27.29
N LYS A 270 11.46 11.18 26.95
CA LYS A 270 10.84 12.01 25.90
C LYS A 270 10.87 11.32 24.54
N LEU A 271 12.02 10.83 24.11
CA LEU A 271 12.16 10.13 22.82
C LEU A 271 11.34 8.84 22.77
N GLN A 272 11.19 8.14 23.90
CA GLN A 272 10.37 6.94 23.99
C GLN A 272 8.88 7.26 23.87
N ASP A 273 8.43 8.36 24.44
CA ASP A 273 7.05 8.83 24.31
C ASP A 273 6.76 9.32 22.88
N GLU A 274 7.69 10.05 22.25
CA GLU A 274 7.61 10.40 20.83
C GLU A 274 7.55 9.17 19.93
N ARG A 275 8.41 8.17 20.18
CA ARG A 275 8.40 6.89 19.44
C ARG A 275 7.06 6.18 19.57
N LYS A 276 6.49 6.12 20.77
CA LYS A 276 5.16 5.52 20.99
C LYS A 276 4.06 6.27 20.24
N SER A 277 4.12 7.60 20.22
CA SER A 277 3.17 8.43 19.48
C SER A 277 3.28 8.18 17.97
N LEU A 278 4.50 8.15 17.43
CA LEU A 278 4.76 7.86 16.02
C LEU A 278 4.32 6.45 15.64
N TRP A 279 4.59 5.46 16.48
CA TRP A 279 4.14 4.08 16.25
C TRP A 279 2.61 3.97 16.25
N GLY A 280 1.92 4.72 17.11
CA GLY A 280 0.46 4.82 17.08
C GLY A 280 -0.05 5.36 15.74
N LYS A 281 0.54 6.47 15.26
CA LYS A 281 0.19 7.06 13.96
C LYS A 281 0.50 6.14 12.79
N GLU A 282 1.65 5.46 12.80
CA GLU A 282 2.02 4.48 11.77
C GLU A 282 0.99 3.34 11.71
N SER A 283 0.59 2.80 12.86
CA SER A 283 -0.41 1.74 12.91
C SER A 283 -1.79 2.21 12.41
N GLU A 284 -2.16 3.45 12.70
CA GLU A 284 -3.42 4.05 12.25
C GLU A 284 -3.42 4.25 10.72
N LEU A 285 -2.35 4.85 10.19
CA LEU A 285 -2.16 5.04 8.74
C LEU A 285 -2.07 3.70 8.00
N SER A 286 -1.40 2.70 8.57
CA SER A 286 -1.32 1.37 7.96
C SER A 286 -2.70 0.70 7.89
N ALA A 287 -3.52 0.84 8.94
CA ALA A 287 -4.88 0.31 8.94
C ALA A 287 -5.77 1.05 7.92
N GLU A 288 -5.57 2.35 7.76
CA GLU A 288 -6.26 3.14 6.75
C GLU A 288 -5.87 2.73 5.33
N ILE A 289 -4.57 2.56 5.06
CA ILE A 289 -4.08 2.06 3.76
C ILE A 289 -4.70 0.69 3.43
N ASP A 290 -4.76 -0.23 4.39
CA ASP A 290 -5.34 -1.55 4.17
C ASP A 290 -6.85 -1.45 3.91
N LYS A 291 -7.56 -0.59 4.64
CA LYS A 291 -8.97 -0.30 4.37
C LYS A 291 -9.16 0.25 2.96
N LEU A 292 -8.40 1.27 2.56
CA LEU A 292 -8.49 1.88 1.23
C LEU A 292 -8.16 0.88 0.11
N LYS A 293 -7.14 0.03 0.30
CA LYS A 293 -6.84 -1.07 -0.64
C LYS A 293 -8.03 -2.01 -0.82
N THR A 294 -8.70 -2.39 0.27
CA THR A 294 -9.88 -3.25 0.18
C THR A 294 -11.05 -2.58 -0.54
N GLU A 295 -11.22 -1.28 -0.36
CA GLU A 295 -12.24 -0.49 -1.06
C GLU A 295 -11.95 -0.39 -2.56
N VAL A 296 -10.68 -0.17 -2.95
CA VAL A 296 -10.26 -0.20 -4.36
C VAL A 296 -10.57 -1.55 -5.01
N VAL A 297 -10.17 -2.66 -4.37
CA VAL A 297 -10.46 -4.01 -4.89
C VAL A 297 -11.97 -4.26 -5.00
N LYS A 298 -12.77 -3.71 -4.08
CA LYS A 298 -14.23 -3.81 -4.15
C LYS A 298 -14.80 -3.01 -5.32
N ALA A 299 -14.32 -1.79 -5.55
CA ALA A 299 -14.72 -0.95 -6.69
C ALA A 299 -14.31 -1.57 -8.04
N GLU A 300 -13.10 -2.13 -8.13
CA GLU A 300 -12.65 -2.87 -9.31
C GLU A 300 -13.54 -4.09 -9.58
N LYS A 301 -13.90 -4.86 -8.54
CA LYS A 301 -14.85 -5.98 -8.68
C LYS A 301 -16.24 -5.53 -9.14
N SER A 302 -16.71 -4.36 -8.71
CA SER A 302 -17.97 -3.79 -9.19
C SER A 302 -17.89 -3.42 -10.67
N LEU A 303 -16.79 -2.82 -11.13
CA LEU A 303 -16.53 -2.55 -12.55
C LEU A 303 -16.45 -3.85 -13.36
N ASP A 304 -15.85 -4.89 -12.78
CA ASP A 304 -15.72 -6.21 -13.39
C ASP A 304 -17.08 -6.86 -13.70
N HIS A 305 -18.15 -6.53 -12.99
CA HIS A 305 -19.51 -7.06 -13.28
C HIS A 305 -20.15 -6.43 -14.53
N ALA A 306 -19.63 -5.32 -15.04
CA ALA A 306 -20.10 -4.69 -16.28
C ALA A 306 -19.58 -5.39 -17.56
N THR A 307 -18.58 -6.28 -17.44
CA THR A 307 -18.03 -7.05 -18.56
C THR A 307 -18.50 -8.51 -18.52
N PRO A 308 -18.78 -9.15 -19.68
CA PRO A 308 -19.12 -10.56 -19.71
C PRO A 308 -18.02 -11.43 -19.08
N GLY A 309 -18.40 -12.30 -18.14
CA GLY A 309 -17.45 -13.04 -17.29
C GLY A 309 -16.40 -13.86 -18.06
N ASP A 310 -16.74 -14.36 -19.25
CA ASP A 310 -15.82 -15.16 -20.08
C ASP A 310 -14.75 -14.29 -20.78
N ILE A 311 -15.12 -13.08 -21.19
CA ILE A 311 -14.22 -12.08 -21.80
C ILE A 311 -13.30 -11.52 -20.71
N ARG A 312 -13.85 -11.22 -19.53
CA ARG A 312 -13.10 -10.75 -18.36
C ARG A 312 -11.99 -11.72 -17.96
N ARG A 313 -12.33 -13.01 -17.80
CA ARG A 313 -11.33 -14.05 -17.50
C ARG A 313 -10.25 -14.11 -18.60
N GLY A 314 -10.67 -13.97 -19.85
CA GLY A 314 -9.79 -13.90 -21.01
C GLY A 314 -8.78 -12.76 -20.92
N LEU A 315 -9.24 -11.51 -20.76
CA LEU A 315 -8.38 -10.32 -20.69
C LEU A 315 -7.42 -10.37 -19.50
N ASN A 316 -7.88 -10.80 -18.32
CA ASN A 316 -7.03 -10.94 -17.14
C ASN A 316 -5.96 -12.02 -17.33
N SER A 317 -6.33 -13.14 -17.97
CA SER A 317 -5.37 -14.20 -18.30
C SER A 317 -4.33 -13.72 -19.30
N VAL A 318 -4.71 -12.92 -20.31
CA VAL A 318 -3.77 -12.33 -21.27
C VAL A 318 -2.78 -11.41 -20.55
N ARG A 319 -3.25 -10.49 -19.69
CA ARG A 319 -2.35 -9.62 -18.90
C ARG A 319 -1.37 -10.43 -18.04
N ARG A 320 -1.84 -11.53 -17.41
CA ARG A 320 -0.98 -12.43 -16.62
C ARG A 320 0.05 -13.15 -17.48
N ILE A 321 -0.37 -13.76 -18.59
CA ILE A 321 0.51 -14.49 -19.51
C ILE A 321 1.57 -13.57 -20.11
N CYS A 322 1.21 -12.33 -20.48
CA CYS A 322 2.18 -11.38 -21.03
C CYS A 322 3.27 -11.01 -20.02
N ARG A 323 2.91 -10.90 -18.73
CA ARG A 323 3.88 -10.65 -17.64
C ARG A 323 4.73 -11.87 -17.31
N GLU A 324 4.14 -13.06 -17.29
CA GLU A 324 4.80 -14.30 -16.87
C GLU A 324 5.78 -14.84 -17.93
N PHE A 325 5.42 -14.72 -19.21
CA PHE A 325 6.22 -15.21 -20.34
C PHE A 325 6.94 -14.08 -21.10
N GLU A 326 6.95 -12.85 -20.55
CA GLU A 326 7.58 -11.65 -21.13
C GLU A 326 7.26 -11.47 -22.63
N ILE A 327 5.99 -11.64 -23.01
CA ILE A 327 5.56 -11.52 -24.41
C ILE A 327 5.36 -10.04 -24.73
N HIS A 328 6.17 -9.52 -25.65
CA HIS A 328 6.06 -8.18 -26.19
C HIS A 328 5.19 -8.13 -27.46
N GLY A 329 4.71 -6.95 -27.86
CA GLY A 329 3.88 -6.76 -29.07
C GLY A 329 2.37 -6.84 -28.83
N VAL A 330 1.92 -6.72 -27.57
CA VAL A 330 0.50 -6.61 -27.20
C VAL A 330 0.20 -5.17 -26.83
N PHE A 331 -0.68 -4.51 -27.59
CA PHE A 331 -1.02 -3.10 -27.36
C PHE A 331 -2.19 -2.92 -26.39
N GLY A 332 -3.08 -3.91 -26.31
CA GLY A 332 -4.23 -3.90 -25.40
C GLY A 332 -5.58 -4.00 -26.13
N PRO A 333 -6.70 -4.08 -25.38
CA PRO A 333 -8.04 -4.09 -25.94
C PRO A 333 -8.43 -2.74 -26.54
N ILE A 334 -9.32 -2.75 -27.55
CA ILE A 334 -9.75 -1.55 -28.27
C ILE A 334 -10.29 -0.45 -27.34
N PHE A 335 -11.03 -0.79 -26.29
CA PHE A 335 -11.59 0.21 -25.37
C PHE A 335 -10.53 0.99 -24.56
N GLU A 336 -9.32 0.44 -24.38
CA GLU A 336 -8.20 1.16 -23.71
C GLU A 336 -7.46 2.07 -24.68
N LEU A 337 -7.54 1.77 -25.98
CA LEU A 337 -6.84 2.49 -27.05
C LEU A 337 -7.69 3.60 -27.70
N LEU A 338 -8.95 3.72 -27.27
CA LEU A 338 -9.96 4.60 -27.83
C LEU A 338 -10.29 5.74 -26.87
N ASP A 339 -10.30 6.96 -27.38
CA ASP A 339 -10.88 8.12 -26.69
C ASP A 339 -11.93 8.81 -27.58
N CYS A 340 -13.04 9.27 -27.00
CA CYS A 340 -14.09 9.98 -27.73
C CYS A 340 -14.93 10.87 -26.79
N ASP A 341 -15.64 11.85 -27.35
CA ASP A 341 -16.56 12.67 -26.56
C ASP A 341 -17.77 11.84 -26.09
N GLU A 342 -18.25 12.11 -24.88
CA GLU A 342 -19.37 11.40 -24.24
C GLU A 342 -20.63 11.32 -25.11
N LYS A 343 -20.85 12.34 -25.95
CA LYS A 343 -21.97 12.42 -26.91
C LYS A 343 -22.01 11.22 -27.87
N PHE A 344 -20.87 10.57 -28.11
CA PHE A 344 -20.74 9.45 -29.02
C PHE A 344 -20.58 8.09 -28.32
N PHE A 345 -20.54 8.03 -26.99
CA PHE A 345 -20.32 6.78 -26.24
C PHE A 345 -21.33 5.69 -26.59
N THR A 346 -22.62 6.00 -26.56
CA THR A 346 -23.66 5.02 -26.89
C THR A 346 -23.57 4.57 -28.34
N ALA A 347 -23.26 5.48 -29.28
CA ALA A 347 -23.12 5.12 -30.69
C ALA A 347 -21.92 4.19 -30.91
N VAL A 348 -20.80 4.45 -30.24
CA VAL A 348 -19.60 3.59 -30.27
C VAL A 348 -19.89 2.23 -29.62
N GLU A 349 -20.49 2.22 -28.43
CA GLU A 349 -20.80 0.99 -27.68
C GLU A 349 -21.72 0.07 -28.46
N VAL A 350 -22.81 0.59 -29.03
CA VAL A 350 -23.77 -0.19 -29.82
C VAL A 350 -23.14 -0.66 -31.13
N THR A 351 -22.32 0.16 -31.79
CA THR A 351 -21.69 -0.18 -33.07
C THR A 351 -20.62 -1.24 -32.92
N ALA A 352 -19.71 -1.06 -31.95
CA ALA A 352 -18.56 -1.94 -31.77
C ALA A 352 -18.91 -3.16 -30.90
N GLY A 353 -19.84 -3.03 -29.95
CA GLY A 353 -20.30 -4.11 -29.08
C GLY A 353 -19.14 -4.90 -28.47
N ASN A 354 -19.18 -6.22 -28.63
CA ASN A 354 -18.12 -7.11 -28.12
C ASN A 354 -16.75 -6.91 -28.79
N SER A 355 -16.67 -6.23 -29.93
CA SER A 355 -15.42 -5.92 -30.60
C SER A 355 -14.60 -4.85 -29.88
N LEU A 356 -15.19 -4.09 -28.96
CA LEU A 356 -14.45 -3.21 -28.04
C LEU A 356 -13.43 -3.97 -27.17
N PHE A 357 -13.69 -5.25 -26.89
CA PHE A 357 -12.82 -6.10 -26.08
C PHE A 357 -11.80 -6.88 -26.90
N HIS A 358 -11.73 -6.67 -28.22
CA HIS A 358 -10.72 -7.33 -29.05
C HIS A 358 -9.34 -6.73 -28.76
N VAL A 359 -8.34 -7.60 -28.57
CA VAL A 359 -6.98 -7.22 -28.20
C VAL A 359 -6.15 -6.99 -29.45
N VAL A 360 -5.62 -5.78 -29.61
CA VAL A 360 -4.76 -5.41 -30.73
C VAL A 360 -3.34 -5.91 -30.46
N VAL A 361 -2.77 -6.62 -31.43
CA VAL A 361 -1.40 -7.17 -31.37
C VAL A 361 -0.63 -6.84 -32.63
N GLU A 362 0.69 -6.79 -32.52
CA GLU A 362 1.57 -6.44 -33.63
C GLU A 362 1.52 -7.48 -34.76
N THR A 363 1.67 -8.76 -34.42
CA THR A 363 1.68 -9.85 -35.40
C THR A 363 0.79 -11.02 -34.98
N ASP A 364 0.43 -11.87 -35.95
CA ASP A 364 -0.37 -13.05 -35.68
C ASP A 364 0.40 -14.15 -34.93
N GLU A 365 1.73 -14.16 -35.00
CA GLU A 365 2.58 -15.06 -34.21
C GLU A 365 2.40 -14.79 -32.72
N VAL A 366 2.39 -13.51 -32.30
CA VAL A 366 2.14 -13.09 -30.92
C VAL A 366 0.75 -13.56 -30.47
N SER A 367 -0.28 -13.39 -31.30
CA SER A 367 -1.62 -13.89 -30.98
C SER A 367 -1.64 -15.41 -30.79
N THR A 368 -0.96 -16.15 -31.65
CA THR A 368 -0.92 -17.62 -31.62
C THR A 368 -0.19 -18.12 -30.37
N GLN A 369 0.90 -17.45 -29.99
CA GLN A 369 1.64 -17.75 -28.77
C GLN A 369 0.75 -17.56 -27.53
N ILE A 370 0.06 -16.43 -27.44
CA ILE A 370 -0.84 -16.14 -26.31
C ILE A 370 -2.01 -17.14 -26.27
N ILE A 371 -2.61 -17.47 -27.42
CA ILE A 371 -3.71 -18.45 -27.52
C ILE A 371 -3.27 -19.84 -27.01
N ARG A 372 -2.04 -20.28 -27.31
CA ARG A 372 -1.52 -21.57 -26.82
C ARG A 372 -1.48 -21.62 -25.28
N HIS A 373 -0.92 -20.58 -24.66
CA HIS A 373 -0.87 -20.48 -23.20
C HIS A 373 -2.27 -20.30 -22.59
N LEU A 374 -3.14 -19.52 -23.24
CA LEU A 374 -4.52 -19.29 -22.80
C LEU A 374 -5.35 -20.58 -22.79
N ASN A 375 -5.21 -21.41 -23.82
CA ASN A 375 -5.91 -22.70 -23.92
C ASN A 375 -5.39 -23.72 -22.91
N ALA A 376 -4.07 -23.76 -22.66
CA ALA A 376 -3.47 -24.63 -21.64
C ALA A 376 -4.00 -24.31 -20.23
N LEU A 377 -4.20 -23.02 -19.94
CA LEU A 377 -4.68 -22.53 -18.64
C LEU A 377 -6.22 -22.43 -18.55
N LYS A 378 -6.95 -22.79 -19.61
CA LYS A 378 -8.41 -22.57 -19.73
C LYS A 378 -8.82 -21.13 -19.36
N GLY A 379 -8.03 -20.16 -19.82
CA GLY A 379 -8.08 -18.77 -19.37
C GLY A 379 -9.27 -17.94 -19.85
N GLY A 380 -10.22 -18.51 -20.59
CA GLY A 380 -11.41 -17.82 -21.09
C GLY A 380 -11.35 -17.51 -22.59
N ARG A 381 -12.23 -16.61 -23.05
CA ARG A 381 -12.39 -16.28 -24.47
C ARG A 381 -11.79 -14.91 -24.77
N VAL A 382 -10.87 -14.85 -25.73
CA VAL A 382 -10.28 -13.60 -26.24
C VAL A 382 -10.24 -13.65 -27.76
N THR A 383 -10.46 -12.50 -28.39
CA THR A 383 -10.30 -12.33 -29.83
C THR A 383 -9.19 -11.30 -30.06
N PHE A 384 -8.25 -11.64 -30.93
CA PHE A 384 -7.10 -10.79 -31.25
C PHE A 384 -7.25 -10.17 -32.63
N ILE A 385 -6.76 -8.93 -32.79
CA ILE A 385 -6.66 -8.24 -34.07
C ILE A 385 -5.18 -8.02 -34.38
N PRO A 386 -4.58 -8.86 -35.25
CA PRO A 386 -3.20 -8.70 -35.64
C PRO A 386 -3.04 -7.61 -36.70
N LEU A 387 -2.22 -6.59 -36.40
CA LEU A 387 -2.00 -5.43 -37.27
C LEU A 387 -1.38 -5.81 -38.62
N ASN A 388 -0.57 -6.87 -38.67
CA ASN A 388 0.06 -7.36 -39.90
C ASN A 388 -0.93 -7.99 -40.91
N ARG A 389 -2.11 -8.46 -40.47
CA ARG A 389 -3.08 -9.18 -41.33
C ARG A 389 -4.42 -8.47 -41.50
N VAL A 390 -4.74 -7.51 -40.64
CA VAL A 390 -6.00 -6.77 -40.74
C VAL A 390 -6.06 -5.95 -42.03
N LYS A 391 -7.12 -6.17 -42.81
CA LYS A 391 -7.46 -5.37 -43.99
C LYS A 391 -8.83 -4.75 -43.78
N ALA A 392 -8.87 -3.43 -43.66
CA ALA A 392 -10.12 -2.71 -43.54
C ALA A 392 -10.91 -2.78 -44.87
N PRO A 393 -12.22 -3.09 -44.84
CA PRO A 393 -13.08 -2.95 -46.01
C PRO A 393 -13.12 -1.49 -46.47
N HIS A 394 -13.07 -1.25 -47.79
CA HIS A 394 -13.27 0.09 -48.32
C HIS A 394 -14.76 0.44 -48.27
N VAL A 395 -15.16 1.30 -47.34
CA VAL A 395 -16.54 1.79 -47.22
C VAL A 395 -16.67 3.13 -47.92
N ALA A 396 -17.59 3.22 -48.88
CA ALA A 396 -17.98 4.49 -49.49
C ALA A 396 -19.02 5.17 -48.59
N TYR A 397 -18.63 6.29 -47.98
CA TYR A 397 -19.51 7.06 -47.09
C TYR A 397 -20.39 8.01 -47.93
N PRO A 398 -21.73 8.05 -47.77
CA PRO A 398 -22.59 9.07 -48.36
C PRO A 398 -22.14 10.47 -47.96
N GLN A 399 -22.19 11.39 -48.93
CA GLN A 399 -21.79 12.80 -48.81
C GLN A 399 -23.00 13.65 -48.40
N SER A 400 -23.68 13.30 -47.30
CA SER A 400 -24.78 14.11 -46.74
C SER A 400 -24.32 14.89 -45.51
N SER A 401 -24.90 16.07 -45.26
CA SER A 401 -24.64 16.89 -44.07
C SER A 401 -25.09 16.23 -42.77
N ASP A 402 -26.05 15.29 -42.87
CA ASP A 402 -26.81 14.78 -41.74
C ASP A 402 -26.15 13.53 -41.11
N VAL A 403 -25.03 13.07 -41.68
CA VAL A 403 -24.36 11.85 -41.27
C VAL A 403 -22.85 12.07 -41.20
N ILE A 404 -22.26 11.73 -40.05
CA ILE A 404 -20.81 11.82 -39.86
C ILE A 404 -20.25 10.41 -39.65
N PRO A 405 -19.15 10.03 -40.34
CA PRO A 405 -18.46 8.77 -40.07
C PRO A 405 -17.93 8.76 -38.64
N LEU A 406 -18.33 7.75 -37.86
CA LEU A 406 -17.98 7.66 -36.44
C LEU A 406 -16.45 7.63 -36.24
N LEU A 407 -15.73 6.91 -37.12
CA LEU A 407 -14.28 6.81 -37.13
C LEU A 407 -13.55 8.18 -37.17
N LYS A 408 -14.15 9.21 -37.78
CA LYS A 408 -13.55 10.56 -37.85
C LYS A 408 -13.67 11.35 -36.53
N LYS A 409 -14.53 10.91 -35.61
CA LYS A 409 -14.76 11.55 -34.31
C LYS A 409 -14.05 10.86 -33.15
N LEU A 410 -13.40 9.72 -33.43
CA LEU A 410 -12.61 8.97 -32.47
C LEU A 410 -11.17 9.49 -32.45
N LYS A 411 -10.59 9.59 -31.25
CA LYS A 411 -9.19 9.92 -31.03
C LYS A 411 -8.43 8.61 -30.77
N PHE A 412 -7.50 8.26 -31.64
CA PHE A 412 -6.66 7.07 -31.51
C PHE A 412 -5.34 7.26 -32.30
N SER A 413 -4.33 6.43 -32.01
CA SER A 413 -3.05 6.48 -32.72
C SER A 413 -3.17 5.97 -34.16
N PRO A 414 -2.59 6.64 -35.16
CA PRO A 414 -2.69 6.25 -36.57
C PRO A 414 -2.17 4.84 -36.86
N ASN A 415 -1.28 4.31 -36.03
CA ASN A 415 -0.76 2.94 -36.14
C ASN A 415 -1.85 1.88 -36.01
N TYR A 416 -2.95 2.19 -35.34
CA TYR A 416 -4.07 1.27 -35.09
C TYR A 416 -5.24 1.47 -36.07
N THR A 417 -5.12 2.40 -37.02
CA THR A 417 -6.17 2.70 -38.01
C THR A 417 -6.78 1.46 -38.65
N PRO A 418 -6.01 0.44 -39.07
CA PRO A 418 -6.57 -0.77 -39.66
C PRO A 418 -7.50 -1.54 -38.71
N ALA A 419 -7.16 -1.60 -37.42
CA ALA A 419 -7.95 -2.28 -36.40
C ALA A 419 -9.26 -1.52 -36.10
N PHE A 420 -9.18 -0.20 -35.94
CA PHE A 420 -10.37 0.64 -35.72
C PHE A 420 -11.28 0.68 -36.94
N ALA A 421 -10.72 0.70 -38.16
CA ALA A 421 -11.50 0.67 -39.38
C ALA A 421 -12.20 -0.68 -39.61
N GLN A 422 -11.69 -1.79 -39.09
CA GLN A 422 -12.39 -3.08 -39.12
C GLN A 422 -13.59 -3.11 -38.16
N VAL A 423 -13.49 -2.43 -37.02
CA VAL A 423 -14.49 -2.51 -35.94
C VAL A 423 -15.56 -1.42 -36.07
N CYS A 424 -15.20 -0.20 -36.48
CA CYS A 424 -16.11 0.94 -36.57
C CYS A 424 -16.47 1.27 -38.03
N LEU A 425 -17.15 0.34 -38.71
CA LEU A 425 -17.59 0.50 -40.11
C LEU A 425 -18.88 1.31 -40.29
N CYS A 426 -19.52 1.76 -39.21
CA CYS A 426 -20.84 2.39 -39.24
C CYS A 426 -20.84 3.92 -39.05
N PHE A 427 -22.01 4.51 -39.29
CA PHE A 427 -22.29 5.94 -39.26
C PHE A 427 -22.92 6.38 -37.94
N ALA A 428 -22.69 7.63 -37.54
CA ALA A 428 -23.48 8.30 -36.51
C ALA A 428 -24.38 9.38 -37.15
N PRO A 429 -25.69 9.41 -36.82
CA PRO A 429 -26.54 10.54 -37.19
C PRO A 429 -26.08 11.82 -36.48
N VAL A 430 -26.12 12.94 -37.19
CA VAL A 430 -25.79 14.25 -36.61
C VAL A 430 -26.99 14.73 -35.80
N PHE A 431 -26.97 14.49 -34.50
CA PHE A 431 -27.88 15.19 -33.59
C PHE A 431 -27.36 16.62 -33.41
N SER A 432 -28.13 17.58 -33.95
CA SER A 432 -27.89 19.01 -33.82
C SER A 432 -28.00 19.49 -32.38
#